data_AF-A0A2N3ATL9-F1
#
_entry.id   AF-A0A2N3ATL9-F1
#
_cell.length_a   1.000
_cell.length_b   1.000
_cell.length_c   1.000
_cell.angle_alpha   90.00
_cell.angle_beta   90.00
_cell.angle_gamma   90.00
#
_symmetry.space_group_name_H-M   'P 1'
#
loop_
_entity.id
_entity.type
_entity.pdbx_description
1 polymer ?
#
loop_
_entity_poly.entity_id
_entity_poly.type
_entity_poly.pdbx_seq_one_letter_code
_entity_poly.pdbx_strand_id
1 'polypeptide(L)'
;MNTVRRQAGGEGGAMRRPSAFGPRVFGALAFGAVGVAILLGLMTWQIQRLAWKEALIATLEDRLSAPPIALPMAPDQQAHEFRRVALEGRFTDAVGAHGFADAAYLTTLRPHGAGYRIIQPFQTIDGRLVLVDRGYAPLAAKNRNGRASLVLPAPEGDIALVGALRWPQDADWFSDDAAGPADNVWLTRAL
;
A
#
# COMPACT_ATOMS: atom_id res chain seq x y z
N MET A 1 -66.98 -70.45 48.83
CA MET A 1 -66.95 -69.02 49.16
C MET A 1 -65.53 -68.50 48.93
N ASN A 2 -65.35 -67.68 47.88
CA ASN A 2 -64.29 -66.68 47.63
C ASN A 2 -62.79 -67.04 47.74
N THR A 3 -61.89 -66.69 46.82
CA THR A 3 -61.93 -66.11 45.46
C THR A 3 -60.49 -66.21 44.94
N VAL A 4 -60.32 -66.72 43.72
CA VAL A 4 -59.05 -66.74 42.98
C VAL A 4 -58.63 -65.29 42.68
N ARG A 5 -57.43 -64.87 43.10
CA ARG A 5 -56.81 -63.64 42.62
C ARG A 5 -55.58 -63.96 41.77
N ARG A 6 -55.85 -64.10 40.47
CA ARG A 6 -54.89 -63.99 39.38
C ARG A 6 -54.37 -62.55 39.34
N GLN A 7 -53.07 -62.33 39.48
CA GLN A 7 -52.42 -61.12 38.98
C GLN A 7 -51.44 -61.51 37.88
N ALA A 8 -51.90 -61.31 36.65
CA ALA A 8 -51.08 -61.10 35.48
C ALA A 8 -51.33 -59.65 35.04
N GLY A 9 -50.25 -58.94 34.72
CA GLY A 9 -50.21 -57.54 34.28
C GLY A 9 -48.83 -57.02 34.66
N GLY A 10 -47.89 -56.88 33.72
CA GLY A 10 -47.90 -55.79 32.74
C GLY A 10 -47.52 -54.51 33.49
N GLU A 11 -46.48 -53.75 33.17
CA GLU A 11 -45.95 -53.42 31.86
C GLU A 11 -44.55 -52.79 32.03
N GLY A 12 -43.70 -52.98 31.01
CA GLY A 12 -42.70 -52.00 30.57
C GLY A 12 -41.72 -51.46 31.61
N GLY A 13 -40.57 -52.11 31.76
CA GLY A 13 -39.36 -51.40 32.18
C GLY A 13 -39.15 -50.22 31.24
N ALA A 14 -39.44 -49.02 31.73
CA ALA A 14 -39.34 -47.78 30.98
C ALA A 14 -37.87 -47.62 30.55
N MET A 15 -37.58 -47.99 29.31
CA MET A 15 -36.32 -47.71 28.66
C MET A 15 -36.19 -46.20 28.57
N ARG A 16 -35.52 -45.59 29.55
CA ARG A 16 -35.05 -44.22 29.49
C ARG A 16 -34.10 -44.12 28.31
N ARG A 17 -34.64 -43.76 27.14
CA ARG A 17 -33.85 -43.36 25.99
C ARG A 17 -32.99 -42.18 26.46
N PRO A 18 -31.65 -42.28 26.46
CA PRO A 18 -30.84 -41.10 26.69
C PRO A 18 -31.17 -40.12 25.56
N SER A 19 -31.81 -39.00 25.89
CA SER A 19 -31.98 -37.91 24.94
C SER A 19 -30.58 -37.39 24.61
N ALA A 20 -30.01 -37.89 23.51
CA ALA A 20 -28.61 -37.67 23.17
C ALA A 20 -28.28 -36.19 22.89
N PHE A 21 -29.27 -35.30 22.80
CA PHE A 21 -29.04 -33.89 22.48
C PHE A 21 -30.08 -33.01 23.20
N GLY A 22 -29.69 -32.42 24.33
CA GLY A 22 -30.45 -31.33 24.95
C GLY A 22 -30.23 -29.99 24.21
N PRO A 23 -31.08 -28.98 24.44
CA PRO A 23 -31.00 -27.67 23.76
C PRO A 23 -29.64 -26.96 23.92
N ARG A 24 -28.89 -27.30 24.98
CA ARG A 24 -27.52 -26.80 25.23
C ARG A 24 -26.49 -27.35 24.23
N VAL A 25 -26.61 -28.62 23.83
CA VAL A 25 -25.71 -29.24 22.84
C VAL A 25 -25.99 -28.66 21.45
N PHE A 26 -27.28 -28.42 21.13
CA PHE A 26 -27.67 -27.75 19.90
C PHE A 26 -27.13 -26.31 19.82
N GLY A 27 -27.22 -25.53 20.91
CA GLY A 27 -26.65 -24.18 20.97
C GLY A 27 -25.13 -24.15 20.78
N ALA A 28 -24.40 -25.09 21.39
CA ALA A 28 -22.95 -25.20 21.21
C ALA A 28 -22.55 -25.57 19.77
N LEU A 29 -23.30 -26.49 19.14
CA LEU A 29 -23.09 -26.86 17.72
C LEU A 29 -23.39 -25.69 16.78
N ALA A 30 -24.46 -24.93 17.02
CA ALA A 30 -24.79 -23.75 16.23
C ALA A 30 -23.71 -22.68 16.33
N PHE A 31 -23.22 -22.40 17.55
CA PHE A 31 -22.11 -21.45 17.75
C PHE A 31 -20.82 -21.91 17.06
N GLY A 32 -20.48 -23.20 17.17
CA GLY A 32 -19.34 -23.78 16.46
C GLY A 32 -19.47 -23.66 14.94
N ALA A 33 -20.66 -23.93 14.39
CA ALA A 33 -20.93 -23.81 12.97
C ALA A 33 -20.79 -22.36 12.48
N VAL A 34 -21.27 -21.37 13.25
CA VAL A 34 -21.08 -19.95 12.93
C VAL A 34 -19.60 -19.57 12.95
N GLY A 35 -18.84 -20.01 13.96
CA GLY A 35 -17.39 -19.79 14.02
C GLY A 35 -16.66 -20.38 12.81
N VAL A 36 -17.00 -21.60 12.41
CA VAL A 36 -16.44 -22.25 11.22
C VAL A 36 -16.81 -21.48 9.95
N ALA A 37 -18.06 -21.03 9.80
CA ALA A 37 -18.48 -20.24 8.64
C ALA A 37 -17.69 -18.92 8.53
N ILE A 38 -17.46 -18.24 9.65
CA ILE A 38 -16.62 -17.03 9.71
C ILE A 38 -15.20 -17.36 9.28
N LEU A 39 -14.58 -18.42 9.84
CA LEU A 39 -13.22 -18.81 9.50
C LEU A 39 -13.06 -19.17 8.01
N LEU A 40 -14.02 -19.88 7.42
CA LEU A 40 -14.03 -20.18 5.98
C LEU A 40 -14.20 -18.91 5.14
N GLY A 41 -15.03 -17.97 5.59
CA GLY A 41 -15.17 -16.65 4.98
C GLY A 41 -13.86 -15.87 5.01
N LEU A 42 -13.18 -15.83 6.15
CA LEU A 42 -11.87 -15.20 6.27
C LEU A 42 -10.80 -15.91 5.44
N MET A 43 -10.78 -17.25 5.41
CA MET A 43 -9.85 -18.02 4.60
C MET A 43 -9.99 -17.67 3.11
N THR A 44 -11.23 -17.60 2.63
CA THR A 44 -11.54 -17.22 1.24
C THR A 44 -11.12 -15.78 0.97
N TRP A 45 -11.42 -14.86 1.88
CA TRP A 45 -11.03 -13.45 1.76
C TRP A 45 -9.52 -13.29 1.70
N GLN A 46 -8.77 -14.00 2.53
CA GLN A 46 -7.30 -13.95 2.53
C GLN A 46 -6.73 -14.39 1.19
N ILE A 47 -7.23 -15.49 0.61
CA ILE A 47 -6.78 -15.99 -0.71
C ILE A 47 -7.13 -14.98 -1.81
N GLN A 48 -8.35 -14.44 -1.82
CA GLN A 48 -8.75 -13.41 -2.80
C GLN A 48 -7.90 -12.13 -2.66
N ARG A 49 -7.62 -11.72 -1.43
CA ARG A 49 -6.79 -10.55 -1.13
C ARG A 49 -5.35 -10.75 -1.57
N LEU A 50 -4.81 -11.97 -1.44
CA LEU A 50 -3.50 -12.33 -1.97
C LEU A 50 -3.51 -12.26 -3.50
N ALA A 51 -4.45 -12.93 -4.16
CA ALA A 51 -4.54 -12.93 -5.63
C ALA A 51 -4.68 -11.51 -6.21
N TRP A 52 -5.49 -10.65 -5.57
CA TRP A 52 -5.59 -9.23 -5.94
C TRP A 52 -4.26 -8.49 -5.83
N LYS A 53 -3.52 -8.70 -4.73
CA LYS A 53 -2.19 -8.10 -4.55
C LYS A 53 -1.18 -8.61 -5.58
N GLU A 54 -1.18 -9.90 -5.85
CA GLU A 54 -0.29 -10.53 -6.84
C GLU A 54 -0.59 -9.99 -8.25
N ALA A 55 -1.86 -9.87 -8.64
CA ALA A 55 -2.24 -9.28 -9.91
C ALA A 55 -1.78 -7.82 -10.05
N LEU A 56 -1.85 -7.05 -8.96
CA LEU A 56 -1.35 -5.68 -8.93
C LEU A 56 0.17 -5.63 -9.08
N ILE A 57 0.91 -6.48 -8.37
CA ILE A 57 2.37 -6.59 -8.47
C ILE A 57 2.77 -6.99 -9.90
N ALA A 58 2.13 -8.01 -10.47
CA ALA A 58 2.40 -8.46 -11.83
C ALA A 58 2.18 -7.34 -12.86
N THR A 59 1.11 -6.54 -12.70
CA THR A 59 0.85 -5.37 -13.56
C THR A 59 1.96 -4.32 -13.42
N LEU A 60 2.43 -4.06 -12.20
CA LEU A 60 3.51 -3.12 -11.95
C LEU A 60 4.83 -3.62 -12.52
N GLU A 61 5.15 -4.91 -12.33
CA GLU A 61 6.35 -5.56 -12.87
C GLU A 61 6.36 -5.53 -14.40
N ASP A 62 5.23 -5.77 -15.06
CA ASP A 62 5.11 -5.66 -16.52
C ASP A 62 5.40 -4.21 -16.99
N ARG A 63 4.82 -3.22 -16.31
CA ARG A 63 5.06 -1.79 -16.63
C ARG A 63 6.50 -1.35 -16.37
N LEU A 64 7.13 -1.87 -15.33
CA LEU A 64 8.52 -1.59 -14.95
C LEU A 64 9.54 -2.38 -15.79
N SER A 65 9.19 -3.55 -16.30
CA SER A 65 10.06 -4.33 -17.17
C SER A 65 9.96 -3.92 -18.65
N ALA A 66 8.88 -3.24 -19.03
CA ALA A 66 8.70 -2.71 -20.37
C ALA A 66 9.85 -1.78 -20.81
N PRO A 67 10.20 -1.77 -22.12
CA PRO A 67 11.19 -0.87 -22.66
C PRO A 67 10.78 0.59 -22.41
N PRO A 68 11.75 1.48 -22.08
CA PRO A 68 11.46 2.89 -21.86
C PRO A 68 10.85 3.52 -23.11
N ILE A 69 9.78 4.27 -22.93
CA ILE A 69 9.20 5.10 -24.00
C ILE A 69 9.71 6.54 -23.87
N ALA A 70 9.66 7.32 -24.95
CA ALA A 70 9.87 8.77 -24.82
C ALA A 70 8.77 9.37 -23.93
N LEU A 71 9.08 10.44 -23.19
CA LEU A 71 8.11 11.14 -22.35
C LEU A 71 6.93 11.63 -23.22
N PRO A 72 5.70 11.09 -23.06
CA PRO A 72 4.57 11.41 -23.93
C PRO A 72 4.22 12.89 -23.88
N MET A 73 3.69 13.44 -24.98
CA MET A 73 3.29 14.84 -25.05
C MET A 73 2.13 15.16 -24.09
N ALA A 74 1.19 14.23 -23.96
CA ALA A 74 0.09 14.28 -23.02
C ALA A 74 0.12 13.02 -22.13
N PRO A 75 0.72 13.08 -20.93
CA PRO A 75 0.73 11.94 -20.03
C PRO A 75 -0.68 11.70 -19.45
N ASP A 76 -1.21 10.50 -19.68
CA ASP A 76 -2.41 9.98 -19.02
C ASP A 76 -2.08 9.13 -17.78
N GLN A 77 -2.77 9.39 -16.66
CA GLN A 77 -2.49 8.72 -15.38
C GLN A 77 -2.70 7.21 -15.48
N GLN A 78 -3.83 6.77 -16.01
CA GLN A 78 -4.21 5.35 -15.99
C GLN A 78 -3.28 4.51 -16.88
N ALA A 79 -2.89 5.05 -18.04
CA ALA A 79 -2.04 4.40 -19.01
C ALA A 79 -0.54 4.46 -18.66
N HIS A 80 -0.07 5.56 -18.05
CA HIS A 80 1.36 5.79 -17.90
C HIS A 80 1.89 5.70 -16.47
N GLU A 81 1.04 5.51 -15.46
CA GLU A 81 1.53 5.29 -14.09
C GLU A 81 2.44 4.05 -14.02
N PHE A 82 3.64 4.23 -13.46
CA PHE A 82 4.74 3.25 -13.41
C PHE A 82 5.35 2.84 -14.74
N ARG A 83 4.99 3.49 -15.87
CA ARG A 83 5.68 3.25 -17.15
C ARG A 83 7.06 3.89 -17.13
N ARG A 84 8.04 3.15 -17.64
CA ARG A 84 9.41 3.67 -17.82
C ARG A 84 9.44 4.68 -18.97
N VAL A 85 9.99 5.85 -18.67
CA VAL A 85 10.20 6.95 -19.61
C VAL A 85 11.67 7.29 -19.70
N ALA A 86 12.16 7.49 -20.92
CA ALA A 86 13.47 8.05 -21.20
C ALA A 86 13.32 9.54 -21.53
N LEU A 87 14.19 10.36 -20.96
CA LEU A 87 14.21 11.81 -21.13
C LEU A 87 15.64 12.33 -21.12
N GLU A 88 15.89 13.35 -21.93
CA GLU A 88 17.19 14.01 -22.03
C GLU A 88 17.02 15.48 -21.67
N GLY A 89 18.04 16.05 -21.02
CA GLY A 89 18.03 17.44 -20.58
C GLY A 89 18.91 17.65 -19.37
N ARG A 90 18.65 18.69 -18.59
CA ARG A 90 19.52 19.09 -17.49
C ARG A 90 18.72 19.36 -16.22
N PHE A 91 19.37 19.12 -15.08
CA PHE A 91 18.85 19.60 -13.81
C PHE A 91 18.95 21.13 -13.76
N THR A 92 17.92 21.75 -13.21
CA THR A 92 17.88 23.21 -13.06
C THR A 92 17.65 23.55 -11.60
N ASP A 93 18.30 24.61 -11.13
CA ASP A 93 17.94 25.26 -9.86
C ASP A 93 16.68 26.12 -10.00
N ALA A 94 16.03 26.09 -11.18
CA ALA A 94 14.77 26.76 -11.44
C ALA A 94 13.68 26.14 -10.58
N VAL A 95 13.36 26.88 -9.53
CA VAL A 95 12.20 26.75 -8.69
C VAL A 95 10.94 26.61 -9.59
N GLY A 96 10.32 25.42 -9.60
CA GLY A 96 9.02 25.23 -10.26
C GLY A 96 7.93 26.11 -9.64
N ALA A 97 6.72 26.10 -10.18
CA ALA A 97 5.58 26.91 -9.70
C ALA A 97 5.33 26.83 -8.17
N HIS A 98 5.86 25.80 -7.53
CA HIS A 98 5.74 25.54 -6.09
C HIS A 98 6.96 25.92 -5.24
N GLY A 99 8.15 26.22 -5.78
CA GLY A 99 9.19 26.83 -4.93
C GLY A 99 10.57 26.18 -4.78
N PHE A 100 10.93 25.04 -5.40
CA PHE A 100 12.01 24.22 -4.80
C PHE A 100 13.05 23.65 -5.77
N ALA A 101 14.32 23.95 -5.50
CA ALA A 101 15.47 23.29 -6.13
C ALA A 101 15.78 21.92 -5.48
N ASP A 102 15.45 21.72 -4.20
CA ASP A 102 15.74 20.51 -3.41
C ASP A 102 14.60 20.23 -2.40
N ALA A 103 13.44 19.75 -2.83
CA ALA A 103 12.35 19.43 -1.90
C ALA A 103 12.59 18.07 -1.24
N ALA A 104 12.57 18.04 0.10
CA ALA A 104 12.86 16.85 0.89
C ALA A 104 11.56 16.25 1.45
N TYR A 105 11.11 15.12 0.91
CA TYR A 105 9.94 14.43 1.47
C TYR A 105 10.36 13.45 2.57
N LEU A 106 9.78 13.58 3.77
CA LEU A 106 10.07 12.66 4.88
C LEU A 106 9.46 11.29 4.62
N THR A 107 10.32 10.30 4.39
CA THR A 107 9.89 8.91 4.21
C THR A 107 10.66 7.99 5.13
N THR A 108 10.00 6.92 5.56
CA THR A 108 10.65 5.81 6.25
C THR A 108 10.85 4.69 5.25
N LEU A 109 12.11 4.44 4.89
CA LEU A 109 12.46 3.33 4.00
C LEU A 109 13.07 2.23 4.85
N ARG A 110 12.42 1.07 4.98
CA ARG A 110 13.02 -0.10 5.63
C ARG A 110 14.07 -0.70 4.67
N PRO A 111 15.30 -1.02 5.10
CA PRO A 111 15.86 -1.00 6.47
C PRO A 111 16.53 0.31 6.93
N HIS A 112 16.57 1.36 6.10
CA HIS A 112 17.37 2.58 6.26
C HIS A 112 16.81 3.64 7.23
N GLY A 113 15.63 3.41 7.83
CA GLY A 113 15.04 4.33 8.81
C GLY A 113 14.40 5.57 8.18
N ALA A 114 14.29 6.65 8.95
CA ALA A 114 13.74 7.94 8.49
C ALA A 114 14.77 8.75 7.71
N GLY A 115 14.34 9.37 6.62
CA GLY A 115 15.17 10.26 5.82
C GLY A 115 14.36 11.01 4.78
N TYR A 116 15.08 11.68 3.89
CA TYR A 116 14.53 12.60 2.92
C TYR A 116 14.61 12.00 1.51
N ARG A 117 13.52 12.07 0.76
CA ARG A 117 13.53 11.91 -0.69
C ARG A 117 13.79 13.23 -1.36
N ILE A 118 14.74 13.27 -2.30
CA ILE A 118 15.19 14.52 -2.91
C ILE A 118 14.58 14.65 -4.30
N ILE A 119 13.74 15.65 -4.45
CA ILE A 119 13.02 15.95 -5.69
C ILE A 119 13.60 17.23 -6.28
N GLN A 120 14.11 17.15 -7.51
CA GLN A 120 14.75 18.26 -8.21
C GLN A 120 14.08 18.51 -9.57
N PRO A 121 13.87 19.78 -9.97
CA PRO A 121 13.39 20.12 -11.30
C PRO A 121 14.39 19.75 -12.40
N PHE A 122 13.90 19.15 -13.46
CA PHE A 122 14.64 18.74 -14.63
C PHE A 122 14.00 19.36 -15.87
N GLN A 123 14.78 20.14 -16.61
CA GLN A 123 14.36 20.73 -17.87
C GLN A 123 14.78 19.79 -19.01
N THR A 124 13.79 19.22 -19.68
CA THR A 124 14.01 18.40 -20.88
C THR A 124 14.52 19.25 -22.04
N ILE A 125 15.19 18.63 -23.01
CA ILE A 125 15.60 19.26 -24.28
C ILE A 125 14.42 19.90 -25.04
N ASP A 126 13.21 19.35 -24.86
CA ASP A 126 11.96 19.87 -25.43
C ASP A 126 11.45 21.13 -24.70
N GLY A 127 12.15 21.60 -23.66
CA GLY A 127 11.78 22.75 -22.85
C GLY A 127 10.76 22.47 -21.75
N ARG A 128 10.27 21.23 -21.60
CA ARG A 128 9.32 20.85 -20.54
C ARG A 128 10.04 20.70 -19.21
N LEU A 129 9.40 21.17 -18.13
CA LEU A 129 9.87 21.00 -16.75
C LEU A 129 9.21 19.75 -16.13
N VAL A 130 10.03 18.83 -15.62
CA VAL A 130 9.58 17.64 -14.90
C VAL A 130 10.25 17.54 -13.54
N LEU A 131 9.54 17.03 -12.54
CA LEU A 131 10.12 16.78 -11.22
C LEU A 131 10.70 15.37 -11.15
N VAL A 132 11.98 15.26 -10.81
CA VAL A 132 12.69 13.98 -10.74
C VAL A 132 13.02 13.65 -9.30
N ASP A 133 12.54 12.49 -8.83
CA ASP A 133 12.96 11.88 -7.56
C ASP A 133 14.35 11.25 -7.74
N ARG A 134 15.37 11.88 -7.15
CA ARG A 134 16.78 11.46 -7.24
C ARG A 134 17.18 10.42 -6.19
N GLY A 135 16.24 9.99 -5.36
CA GLY A 135 16.46 8.97 -4.34
C GLY A 135 16.48 9.50 -2.92
N TYR A 136 17.11 8.73 -2.03
CA TYR A 136 16.99 8.86 -0.58
C TYR A 136 18.29 9.36 0.06
N ALA A 137 18.18 10.33 0.96
CA ALA A 137 19.22 10.81 1.84
C ALA A 137 18.84 10.55 3.31
N PRO A 138 19.71 9.93 4.13
CA PRO A 138 19.46 9.73 5.56
C PRO A 138 19.23 11.06 6.30
N LEU A 139 18.47 11.04 7.39
CA LEU A 139 18.21 12.24 8.21
C LEU A 139 19.50 12.95 8.67
N ALA A 140 20.55 12.17 8.95
CA ALA A 140 21.87 12.66 9.35
C ALA A 140 22.64 13.42 8.26
N ALA A 141 22.21 13.32 6.99
CA ALA A 141 22.84 13.98 5.85
C ALA A 141 22.34 15.41 5.63
N LYS A 142 21.66 16.03 6.61
CA LYS A 142 21.25 17.44 6.52
C LYS A 142 22.51 18.31 6.50
N ASN A 143 22.72 19.07 5.42
CA ASN A 143 23.85 19.99 5.35
C ASN A 143 23.66 21.17 6.30
N ARG A 144 24.73 21.95 6.49
CA ARG A 144 24.79 23.10 7.39
C ARG A 144 23.76 24.21 7.07
N ASN A 145 23.15 24.16 5.88
CA ASN A 145 22.14 25.10 5.40
C ASN A 145 20.70 24.56 5.54
N GLY A 146 20.52 23.43 6.24
CA GLY A 146 19.21 22.82 6.47
C GLY A 146 18.66 22.05 5.27
N ARG A 147 19.39 21.91 4.17
CA ARG A 147 18.96 21.11 3.01
C ARG A 147 19.36 19.65 3.21
N ALA A 148 18.51 18.73 2.77
CA ALA A 148 18.90 17.33 2.68
C ALA A 148 20.04 17.22 1.65
N SER A 149 21.27 16.95 2.10
CA SER A 149 22.38 16.76 1.19
C SER A 149 22.26 15.37 0.61
N LEU A 150 22.05 15.25 -0.71
CA LEU A 150 22.46 14.02 -1.38
C LEU A 150 23.96 13.82 -1.12
N VAL A 151 24.36 12.57 -0.96
CA VAL A 151 25.79 12.18 -0.95
C VAL A 151 26.44 12.53 -2.30
N LEU A 152 25.65 12.69 -3.36
CA LEU A 152 26.09 12.98 -4.73
C LEU A 152 25.44 14.27 -5.25
N PRO A 153 26.23 15.24 -5.75
CA PRO A 153 25.70 16.46 -6.38
C PRO A 153 24.86 16.14 -7.64
N ALA A 154 24.08 17.11 -8.12
CA ALA A 154 23.44 17.00 -9.43
C ALA A 154 24.51 16.85 -10.52
N PRO A 155 24.35 15.90 -11.46
CA PRO A 155 25.17 15.89 -12.66
C PRO A 155 25.04 17.21 -13.40
N GLU A 156 26.16 17.78 -13.82
CA GLU A 156 26.18 19.00 -14.61
C GLU A 156 26.04 18.67 -16.10
N GLY A 157 25.36 19.55 -16.84
CA GLY A 157 25.16 19.41 -18.29
C GLY A 157 23.94 18.59 -18.68
N ASP A 158 23.82 18.33 -19.99
CA ASP A 158 22.74 17.54 -20.55
C ASP A 158 23.00 16.04 -20.35
N ILE A 159 22.06 15.36 -19.71
CA ILE A 159 22.12 13.95 -19.36
C ILE A 159 20.86 13.21 -19.84
N ALA A 160 21.04 11.94 -20.17
CA ALA A 160 19.95 11.02 -20.42
C ALA A 160 19.54 10.34 -19.10
N LEU A 161 18.25 10.40 -18.78
CA LEU A 161 17.65 9.77 -17.61
C LEU A 161 16.58 8.76 -18.03
N VAL A 162 16.51 7.65 -17.32
CA VAL A 162 15.41 6.69 -17.42
C VAL A 162 14.76 6.57 -16.05
N GLY A 163 13.48 6.91 -15.96
CA GLY A 163 12.71 6.88 -14.72
C GLY A 163 11.33 6.27 -14.92
N ALA A 164 10.65 5.93 -13.82
CA ALA A 164 9.24 5.53 -13.87
C ALA A 164 8.35 6.75 -13.64
N LEU A 165 7.37 6.96 -14.52
CA LEU A 165 6.42 8.06 -14.37
C LEU A 165 5.50 7.78 -13.18
N ARG A 166 5.28 8.79 -12.34
CA ARG A 166 4.42 8.67 -11.16
C ARG A 166 3.69 9.98 -10.91
N TRP A 167 2.38 9.88 -10.67
CA TRP A 167 1.54 11.04 -10.42
C TRP A 167 1.70 11.59 -9.00
N PRO A 168 1.37 12.88 -8.79
CA PRO A 168 1.19 13.46 -7.47
C PRO A 168 0.16 12.66 -6.68
N GLN A 169 0.35 12.61 -5.35
CA GLN A 169 -0.60 11.95 -4.45
C GLN A 169 -1.07 12.97 -3.43
N ASP A 170 -2.37 13.27 -3.44
CA ASP A 170 -2.98 14.22 -2.53
C ASP A 170 -2.78 13.85 -1.06
N ALA A 171 -2.83 14.87 -0.21
CA ALA A 171 -2.82 14.68 1.23
C ALA A 171 -4.06 13.89 1.68
N ASP A 172 -3.84 12.84 2.47
CA ASP A 172 -4.90 12.10 3.14
C ASP A 172 -4.95 12.50 4.63
N TRP A 173 -6.01 12.15 5.36
CA TRP A 173 -6.26 12.43 6.79
C TRP A 173 -5.16 12.13 7.85
N PHE A 174 -4.05 11.49 7.47
CA PHE A 174 -2.87 11.16 8.31
C PHE A 174 -1.68 12.05 7.94
N SER A 175 -1.84 12.92 6.94
CA SER A 175 -0.87 13.93 6.57
C SER A 175 -1.05 15.09 7.53
N ASP A 176 -0.02 15.40 8.31
CA ASP A 176 -0.02 16.57 9.17
C ASP A 176 0.28 17.81 8.32
N ASP A 177 -0.62 18.79 8.29
CA ASP A 177 -0.47 20.03 7.52
C ASP A 177 0.68 20.92 8.05
N ALA A 178 1.24 20.57 9.21
CA ALA A 178 2.35 21.29 9.84
C ALA A 178 3.68 21.18 9.08
N ALA A 179 3.86 20.16 8.22
CA ALA A 179 5.01 20.08 7.33
C ALA A 179 4.74 20.90 6.05
N GLY A 180 5.52 21.96 5.84
CA GLY A 180 5.22 22.93 4.80
C GLY A 180 6.39 23.80 4.35
N PRO A 181 6.10 24.90 3.62
CA PRO A 181 7.10 25.71 2.92
C PRO A 181 8.23 26.27 3.80
N ALA A 182 7.96 26.48 5.10
CA ALA A 182 8.89 27.09 6.04
C ALA A 182 10.17 26.25 6.26
N ASP A 183 10.03 24.92 6.29
CA ASP A 183 11.14 24.00 6.56
C ASP A 183 11.61 23.24 5.31
N ASN A 184 10.97 23.48 4.15
CA ASN A 184 11.23 22.77 2.89
C ASN A 184 11.13 21.24 3.04
N VAL A 185 10.26 20.79 3.94
CA VAL A 185 10.00 19.38 4.22
C VAL A 185 8.53 19.09 4.02
N TRP A 186 8.24 18.09 3.19
CA TRP A 186 6.88 17.72 2.81
C TRP A 186 6.53 16.31 3.31
N LEU A 187 5.30 16.13 3.77
CA LEU A 187 4.75 14.83 4.20
C LEU A 187 3.87 14.16 3.15
N THR A 188 3.53 14.86 2.06
CA THR A 188 2.74 14.32 0.94
C THR A 188 3.46 14.57 -0.39
N ARG A 189 3.13 13.78 -1.42
CA ARG A 189 3.54 14.06 -2.82
C ARG A 189 2.45 14.89 -3.52
N ALA A 190 1.63 15.60 -2.75
CA ALA A 190 0.65 16.53 -3.26
C ALA A 190 1.45 17.78 -3.63
N LEU A 191 1.93 17.80 -4.88
CA LEU A 191 2.72 18.90 -5.44
C LEU A 191 2.00 19.38 -6.69
#